data_AF-A0A4R1UZG6-F1
#
_entry.id   AF-A0A4R1UZG6-F1
#
_cell.length_a   1.000
_cell.length_b   1.000
_cell.length_c   1.000
_cell.angle_alpha   90.00
_cell.angle_beta   90.00
_cell.angle_gamma   90.00
#
_symmetry.space_group_name_H-M   'P 1'
#
loop_
_entity.id
_entity.type
_entity.pdbx_description
1 polymer ?
#
loop_
_entity_poly.entity_id
_entity_poly.type
_entity_poly.pdbx_seq_one_letter_code
_entity_poly.pdbx_strand_id
1 'polypeptide(L)'
;MAYEAGALEATLAAAAGGDADLFAELRTSYVESVDRQVDLLARARCDGNWQMAAMRLKGIAASFHSASLLMLADEALDAAPGDPAVVRRLRAYIAEFSAD
;
A
#
# COMPACT_ATOMS: atom_id res chain seq x y z
N MET A 1 -7.33 -2.92 -14.65
CA MET A 1 -7.06 -1.72 -13.85
C MET A 1 -5.63 -1.24 -14.11
N ALA A 2 -5.29 -0.88 -15.35
CA ALA A 2 -3.91 -0.57 -15.76
C ALA A 2 -3.55 0.93 -15.66
N TYR A 3 -4.50 1.79 -15.29
CA TYR A 3 -4.33 3.25 -15.35
C TYR A 3 -3.72 3.85 -14.06
N GLU A 4 -3.81 3.16 -12.92
CA GLU A 4 -3.33 3.70 -11.63
C GLU A 4 -1.86 3.39 -11.32
N ALA A 5 -1.27 2.35 -11.93
CA ALA A 5 0.15 2.03 -11.76
C ALA A 5 1.07 3.18 -12.23
N GLY A 6 0.63 4.01 -13.18
CA GLY A 6 1.47 5.04 -13.80
C GLY A 6 2.04 6.08 -12.84
N ALA A 7 1.28 6.55 -11.84
CA ALA A 7 1.75 7.59 -10.91
C ALA A 7 2.77 7.05 -9.89
N LEU A 8 2.53 5.84 -9.40
CA LEU A 8 3.46 5.11 -8.54
C LEU A 8 4.77 4.83 -9.29
N GLU A 9 4.68 4.19 -10.47
CA GLU A 9 5.88 3.88 -11.26
C GLU A 9 6.65 5.14 -11.65
N ALA A 10 5.96 6.23 -12.02
CA ALA A 10 6.63 7.50 -12.33
C ALA A 10 7.37 8.07 -11.11
N THR A 11 6.79 7.96 -9.90
CA THR A 11 7.44 8.40 -8.67
C THR A 11 8.69 7.57 -8.38
N LEU A 12 8.60 6.24 -8.51
CA LEU A 12 9.73 5.33 -8.31
C LEU A 12 10.82 5.55 -9.37
N ALA A 13 10.45 5.71 -10.64
CA ALA A 13 11.37 5.96 -11.75
C ALA A 13 12.10 7.30 -11.59
N ALA A 14 11.38 8.35 -11.17
CA ALA A 14 11.97 9.65 -10.88
C ALA A 14 12.98 9.57 -9.73
N ALA A 15 12.67 8.83 -8.66
CA ALA A 15 13.57 8.61 -7.54
C ALA A 15 14.80 7.76 -7.92
N ALA A 16 14.63 6.78 -8.81
CA ALA A 16 15.70 5.91 -9.29
C ALA A 16 16.63 6.60 -10.31
N GLY A 17 16.22 7.70 -10.92
CA GLY A 17 17.07 8.48 -11.84
C GLY A 17 17.52 7.72 -13.09
N GLY A 18 16.76 6.70 -13.51
CA GLY A 18 17.07 5.84 -14.66
C GLY A 18 17.91 4.60 -14.34
N ASP A 19 18.28 4.38 -13.07
CA ASP A 19 18.89 3.13 -12.61
C ASP A 19 17.82 2.04 -12.44
N ALA A 20 17.92 0.98 -13.23
CA ALA A 20 16.96 -0.12 -13.23
C ALA A 20 17.03 -1.00 -11.98
N ASP A 21 18.22 -1.17 -11.39
CA ASP A 21 18.40 -1.98 -10.19
C ASP A 21 17.83 -1.23 -8.98
N LEU A 22 18.11 0.07 -8.87
CA LEU A 22 17.54 0.92 -7.82
C LEU A 22 16.02 1.01 -7.95
N PHE A 23 15.47 1.10 -9.16
CA PHE A 23 14.03 1.07 -9.37
C PHE A 23 13.40 -0.21 -8.81
N ALA A 24 13.98 -1.37 -9.11
CA ALA A 24 13.50 -2.66 -8.62
C ALA A 24 13.60 -2.76 -7.08
N GLU A 25 14.67 -2.24 -6.49
CA GLU A 25 14.84 -2.16 -5.04
C GLU A 25 13.77 -1.26 -4.37
N LEU A 26 13.51 -0.08 -4.94
CA LEU A 26 12.49 0.85 -4.44
C LEU A 26 11.08 0.25 -4.56
N ARG A 27 10.78 -0.40 -5.69
CA ARG A 27 9.52 -1.13 -5.88
C ARG A 27 9.34 -2.22 -4.82
N THR A 28 10.38 -3.03 -4.58
CA THR A 28 10.36 -4.07 -3.55
C THR A 28 10.15 -3.46 -2.16
N SER A 29 10.90 -2.41 -1.83
CA SER A 29 10.80 -1.72 -0.54
C SER A 29 9.42 -1.10 -0.29
N TYR A 30 8.77 -0.58 -1.35
CA TYR A 30 7.40 -0.10 -1.31
C TYR A 30 6.43 -1.23 -0.97
N VAL A 31 6.47 -2.34 -1.71
CA VAL A 31 5.59 -3.50 -1.51
C VAL A 31 5.74 -4.06 -0.10
N GLU A 32 6.96 -4.27 0.37
CA GLU A 32 7.21 -4.74 1.74
C GLU A 32 6.69 -3.76 2.80
N SER A 33 6.77 -2.46 2.56
CA SER A 33 6.26 -1.46 3.49
C SER A 33 4.75 -1.49 3.60
N VAL A 34 4.05 -1.69 2.47
CA VAL A 34 2.60 -1.88 2.45
C VAL A 34 2.23 -3.19 3.14
N ASP A 35 2.88 -4.30 2.79
CA ASP A 35 2.60 -5.63 3.37
C ASP A 35 2.75 -5.65 4.90
N ARG A 36 3.81 -5.02 5.43
CA ARG A 36 4.00 -4.86 6.88
C ARG A 36 2.81 -4.17 7.55
N GLN A 37 2.26 -3.10 6.96
CA GLN A 37 1.12 -2.43 7.55
C GLN A 37 -0.17 -3.23 7.41
N VAL A 38 -0.34 -3.96 6.30
CA VAL A 38 -1.50 -4.86 6.10
C VAL A 38 -1.47 -6.01 7.10
N ASP A 39 -0.31 -6.59 7.41
CA ASP A 39 -0.18 -7.62 8.46
C ASP A 39 -0.52 -7.06 9.85
N LEU A 40 -0.05 -5.84 10.19
CA LEU A 40 -0.40 -5.18 11.45
C LEU A 40 -1.90 -4.87 11.54
N LEU A 41 -2.50 -4.36 10.46
CA LEU A 41 -3.93 -4.08 10.35
C LEU A 41 -4.74 -5.37 10.58
N ALA A 42 -4.36 -6.47 9.91
CA ALA A 42 -5.02 -7.78 10.01
C ALA A 42 -4.92 -8.41 11.41
N ARG A 43 -3.94 -8.01 12.22
CA ARG A 43 -3.74 -8.50 13.60
C ARG A 43 -4.22 -7.51 14.67
N ALA A 44 -4.78 -6.38 14.27
CA ALA A 44 -5.26 -5.37 15.20
C ALA A 44 -6.34 -5.98 16.12
N ARG A 45 -6.15 -5.81 17.43
CA ARG A 45 -7.08 -6.30 18.48
C ARG A 45 -7.93 -5.20 19.11
N CYS A 46 -7.60 -3.95 18.78
CA CYS A 46 -8.31 -2.76 19.22
C CYS A 46 -8.32 -1.71 18.10
N ASP A 47 -9.28 -0.80 18.20
CA ASP A 47 -9.54 0.27 17.24
C ASP A 47 -8.29 1.14 17.01
N GLY A 48 -7.52 1.41 18.07
CA GLY A 48 -6.30 2.22 17.98
C GLY A 48 -5.21 1.58 17.12
N ASN A 49 -4.99 0.27 17.24
CA ASN A 49 -4.01 -0.44 16.41
C ASN A 49 -4.43 -0.44 14.94
N TRP A 50 -5.73 -0.60 14.70
CA TRP A 50 -6.31 -0.57 13.38
C TRP A 50 -6.16 0.81 12.73
N GLN A 51 -6.61 1.88 13.41
CA GLN A 51 -6.47 3.25 12.92
C GLN A 51 -5.01 3.62 12.66
N MET A 52 -4.08 3.22 13.53
CA MET A 52 -2.67 3.51 13.34
C MET A 52 -2.11 2.84 12.08
N ALA A 53 -2.39 1.55 11.86
CA ALA A 53 -1.94 0.84 10.66
C ALA A 53 -2.58 1.42 9.38
N ALA A 54 -3.88 1.75 9.42
CA ALA A 54 -4.57 2.37 8.29
C ALA A 54 -4.03 3.79 7.97
N MET A 55 -3.73 4.61 8.99
CA MET A 55 -3.08 5.91 8.80
C MET A 55 -1.66 5.77 8.22
N ARG A 56 -0.91 4.72 8.61
CA ARG A 56 0.40 4.42 8.04
C ARG A 56 0.30 4.03 6.56
N LEU A 57 -0.70 3.22 6.18
CA LEU A 57 -1.00 2.92 4.78
C LEU A 57 -1.32 4.20 3.99
N LYS A 58 -2.15 5.09 4.56
CA LYS A 58 -2.48 6.39 3.96
C LYS A 58 -1.25 7.28 3.74
N GLY A 59 -0.32 7.30 4.70
CA GLY A 59 0.95 8.01 4.58
C GLY A 59 1.82 7.46 3.44
N ILE A 60 1.96 6.13 3.35
CA ILE A 60 2.67 5.48 2.25
C ILE A 60 2.03 5.83 0.91
N ALA A 61 0.69 5.75 0.82
CA ALA A 61 -0.04 6.09 -0.40
C ALA A 61 0.23 7.52 -0.86
N ALA A 62 0.21 8.48 0.07
CA ALA A 62 0.47 9.89 -0.22
C ALA A 62 1.92 10.14 -0.69
N SER A 63 2.91 9.51 -0.04
CA SER A 63 4.32 9.69 -0.41
C SER A 63 4.65 9.18 -1.81
N PHE A 64 3.99 8.12 -2.25
CA PHE A 64 4.22 7.47 -3.54
C PHE A 64 3.14 7.76 -4.58
N HIS A 65 2.19 8.66 -4.27
CA HIS A 65 1.08 9.04 -5.14
C HIS A 65 0.25 7.83 -5.64
N SER A 66 0.10 6.79 -4.81
CA SER A 66 -0.73 5.63 -5.13
C SER A 66 -2.19 5.91 -4.77
N ALA A 67 -3.00 6.24 -5.78
CA ALA A 67 -4.43 6.50 -5.61
C ALA A 67 -5.18 5.25 -5.12
N SER A 68 -4.85 4.07 -5.67
CA SER A 68 -5.47 2.80 -5.28
C SER A 68 -5.23 2.48 -3.81
N LEU A 69 -3.98 2.64 -3.34
CA LEU A 69 -3.66 2.41 -1.93
C LEU A 69 -4.32 3.45 -1.03
N LEU A 70 -4.38 4.72 -1.47
CA LEU A 70 -5.04 5.78 -0.72
C LEU A 70 -6.52 5.46 -0.50
N MET A 71 -7.23 5.03 -1.54
CA MET A 71 -8.63 4.61 -1.43
C MET A 71 -8.82 3.43 -0.47
N LEU A 72 -7.96 2.41 -0.53
CA LEU A 72 -8.03 1.26 0.36
C LEU A 72 -7.69 1.63 1.82
N ALA A 73 -6.77 2.58 2.02
CA ALA A 73 -6.45 3.09 3.35
C ALA A 73 -7.60 3.90 3.95
N ASP A 74 -8.29 4.72 3.15
CA ASP A 74 -9.50 5.43 3.56
C ASP A 74 -10.65 4.46 3.87
N GLU A 75 -10.86 3.45 3.02
CA GLU A 75 -11.82 2.36 3.31
C GLU A 75 -11.49 1.66 4.62
N ALA A 76 -10.22 1.42 4.93
CA ALA A 76 -9.82 0.82 6.19
C ALA A 76 -10.11 1.75 7.38
N LEU A 77 -9.87 3.06 7.25
CA LEU A 77 -10.17 4.03 8.32
C LEU A 77 -11.66 4.13 8.64
N ASP A 78 -12.52 4.00 7.61
CA ASP A 78 -13.98 4.06 7.75
C ASP A 78 -14.61 2.72 8.16
N ALA A 79 -13.89 1.61 8.00
CA ALA A 79 -14.35 0.27 8.33
C ALA A 79 -14.25 -0.05 9.83
N ALA A 80 -15.04 -1.04 10.26
CA ALA A 80 -14.93 -1.59 11.60
C ALA A 80 -13.55 -2.27 11.80
N PRO A 81 -12.90 -2.11 12.96
CA PRO A 81 -11.63 -2.78 13.25
C PRO A 81 -11.73 -4.29 13.07
N GLY A 82 -10.80 -4.85 12.29
CA GLY A 82 -10.77 -6.27 11.95
C GLY A 82 -11.65 -6.67 10.77
N ASP A 83 -12.23 -5.72 10.02
CA ASP A 83 -13.03 -6.03 8.83
C ASP A 83 -12.20 -6.85 7.82
N PRO A 84 -12.58 -8.12 7.56
CA PRO A 84 -11.81 -8.98 6.67
C PRO A 84 -11.97 -8.60 5.19
N ALA A 85 -12.97 -7.80 4.81
CA ALA A 85 -13.18 -7.38 3.43
C ALA A 85 -12.08 -6.42 2.96
N VAL A 86 -11.81 -5.36 3.72
CA VAL A 86 -10.76 -4.40 3.36
C VAL A 86 -9.37 -5.03 3.41
N VAL A 87 -9.10 -5.92 4.38
CA VAL A 87 -7.84 -6.68 4.45
C VAL A 87 -7.64 -7.56 3.20
N ARG A 88 -8.69 -8.24 2.71
CA ARG A 88 -8.59 -9.04 1.48
C ARG A 88 -8.27 -8.17 0.27
N ARG A 89 -8.87 -6.98 0.17
CA ARG A 89 -8.63 -6.04 -0.94
C ARG A 89 -7.21 -5.48 -0.91
N LEU A 90 -6.71 -5.13 0.27
CA LEU A 90 -5.32 -4.71 0.48
C LEU A 90 -4.31 -5.81 0.10
N ARG A 91 -4.59 -7.07 0.45
CA ARG A 91 -3.75 -8.20 0.03
C ARG A 91 -3.81 -8.44 -1.47
N ALA A 92 -4.97 -8.27 -2.10
CA ALA A 92 -5.11 -8.35 -3.55
C ALA A 92 -4.29 -7.25 -4.24
N TYR A 93 -4.34 -6.02 -3.73
CA TYR A 93 -3.50 -4.92 -4.19
C TYR A 93 -2.00 -5.26 -4.16
N ILE A 94 -1.51 -5.83 -3.05
CA ILE A 94 -0.11 -6.28 -2.94
C ILE A 94 0.21 -7.37 -3.98
N ALA A 95 -0.71 -8.32 -4.18
CA ALA A 95 -0.50 -9.43 -5.11
C ALA A 95 -0.38 -8.99 -6.57
N GLU A 96 -0.96 -7.85 -6.95
CA GLU A 96 -0.81 -7.28 -8.30
C GLU A 96 0.65 -6.96 -8.64
N PHE A 97 1.50 -6.68 -7.64
CA PHE A 97 2.93 -6.41 -7.85
C PHE A 97 3.77 -7.67 -8.09
N SER A 98 3.23 -8.86 -7.79
CA SER A 98 3.89 -10.15 -8.02
C SER A 98 3.44 -10.84 -9.31
N ALA A 99 2.48 -10.24 -10.02
CA ALA A 99 1.89 -10.80 -11.24
C ALA A 99 2.64 -10.38 -12.53
N ASP A 100 3.75 -9.66 -12.40
CA ASP A 100 4.62 -9.19 -13.50
C ASP A 100 5.81 -10.15 -13.74
#